data_AF-A0A9D0AAK1-F1
#
_entry.id   AF-A0A9D0AAK1-F1
#
_cell.length_a   1.000
_cell.length_b   1.000
_cell.length_c   1.000
_cell.angle_alpha   90.00
_cell.angle_beta   90.00
_cell.angle_gamma   90.00
#
_symmetry.space_group_name_H-M   'P 1'
#
loop_
_entity.id
_entity.type
_entity.pdbx_description
1 polymer ?
#
loop_
_entity_poly.entity_id
_entity_poly.type
_entity_poly.pdbx_seq_one_letter_code
_entity_poly.pdbx_strand_id
1 'polypeptide(L)'
;MDDLANPREPLIQLLRLVIHMAVRVLAVLMTFVILWGVADVFLVLYQDLKAPPVFMLNINDILALFGAFMAVLIAIEILINIIIYLRDDVIHVKIVMATALMAIARKVIIMDFSKITPDYVLAVAAVVLAMSVGYWLAVIKDDKKGKIHYQQKRRQER
;
A
#
# COMPACT_ATOMS: atom_id res chain seq x y z
N MET A 1 6.79 -20.74 -31.67
CA MET A 1 6.67 -19.70 -30.62
C MET A 1 5.93 -20.28 -29.41
N ASP A 2 6.24 -21.53 -29.05
CA ASP A 2 5.52 -22.32 -28.04
C ASP A 2 6.44 -22.78 -26.88
N ASP A 3 7.69 -22.29 -26.82
CA ASP A 3 8.64 -22.67 -25.77
C ASP A 3 8.30 -22.05 -24.39
N LEU A 4 7.53 -20.95 -24.36
CA LEU A 4 7.09 -20.28 -23.12
C LEU A 4 6.16 -21.13 -22.23
N ALA A 5 5.71 -22.29 -22.71
CA ALA A 5 4.83 -23.20 -21.99
C ALA A 5 5.58 -24.34 -21.27
N ASN A 6 6.91 -24.36 -21.26
CA ASN A 6 7.66 -25.42 -20.58
C ASN A 6 7.97 -25.05 -19.10
N PRO A 7 7.31 -25.66 -18.10
CA PRO A 7 7.56 -25.40 -16.67
C PRO A 7 8.97 -25.80 -16.18
N ARG A 8 9.83 -26.33 -17.06
CA ARG A 8 11.21 -26.77 -16.79
C ARG A 8 12.29 -25.87 -17.40
N GLU A 9 11.97 -24.64 -17.80
CA GLU A 9 13.03 -23.70 -18.20
C GLU A 9 13.88 -23.29 -16.98
N PRO A 10 15.19 -23.64 -16.94
CA PRO A 10 16.04 -23.39 -15.77
C PRO A 10 16.18 -21.90 -15.45
N LEU A 11 16.07 -21.04 -16.47
CA LEU A 11 16.07 -19.59 -16.30
C LEU A 11 14.85 -19.13 -15.50
N ILE A 12 13.63 -19.55 -15.87
CA ILE A 12 12.41 -19.14 -15.16
C ILE A 12 12.45 -19.55 -13.68
N GLN A 13 13.00 -20.72 -13.37
CA GLN A 13 13.15 -21.19 -12.00
C GLN A 13 14.18 -20.36 -11.21
N LEU A 14 15.32 -20.01 -11.83
CA LEU A 14 16.31 -19.13 -11.23
C LEU A 14 15.75 -17.72 -10.97
N LEU A 15 15.08 -17.13 -11.96
CA LEU A 15 14.44 -15.82 -11.80
C LEU A 15 13.40 -15.83 -10.68
N ARG A 16 12.57 -16.88 -10.60
CA ARG A 16 11.59 -17.03 -9.51
C ARG A 16 12.28 -17.11 -8.15
N LEU A 17 13.38 -17.86 -8.01
CA LEU A 17 14.14 -17.93 -6.77
C LEU A 17 14.70 -16.56 -6.37
N VAL A 18 15.30 -15.84 -7.32
CA VAL A 18 15.86 -14.51 -7.09
C VAL A 18 14.78 -13.53 -6.63
N ILE A 19 13.60 -13.54 -7.26
CA ILE A 19 12.47 -12.69 -6.87
C ILE A 19 12.03 -13.00 -5.43
N HIS A 20 11.85 -14.27 -5.07
CA HIS A 20 11.44 -14.63 -3.71
C HIS A 20 12.49 -14.24 -2.67
N MET A 21 13.77 -14.41 -2.97
CA MET A 21 14.85 -13.96 -2.09
C MET A 21 14.84 -12.44 -1.92
N ALA A 22 14.70 -11.69 -3.02
CA ALA A 22 14.63 -10.23 -2.98
C ALA A 22 13.43 -9.74 -2.15
N VAL A 23 12.25 -10.33 -2.32
CA VAL A 23 11.05 -9.92 -1.57
C VAL A 23 11.14 -10.29 -0.09
N ARG A 24 11.79 -11.41 0.27
CA ARG A 24 12.08 -11.73 1.68
C ARG A 24 13.02 -10.71 2.33
N VAL A 25 14.08 -10.32 1.63
CA VAL A 25 14.98 -9.26 2.10
C VAL A 25 14.22 -7.95 2.26
N LEU A 26 13.36 -7.60 1.31
CA LEU A 26 12.52 -6.40 1.39
C LEU A 26 11.57 -6.44 2.61
N ALA A 27 10.94 -7.59 2.89
CA ALA A 27 10.08 -7.76 4.07
C ALA A 27 10.83 -7.52 5.39
N VAL A 28 12.05 -8.06 5.50
CA VAL A 28 12.91 -7.88 6.67
C VAL A 28 13.31 -6.40 6.82
N LEU A 29 13.77 -5.76 5.73
CA LEU A 29 14.11 -4.34 5.73
C LEU A 29 12.92 -3.46 6.11
N MET A 30 11.74 -3.73 5.56
CA MET A 30 10.51 -3.00 5.89
C MET A 30 10.12 -3.17 7.36
N THR A 31 10.35 -4.34 7.95
CA THR A 31 10.13 -4.55 9.39
C THR A 31 11.04 -3.64 10.22
N PHE A 32 12.32 -3.51 9.85
CA PHE A 32 13.23 -2.57 10.50
C PHE A 32 12.81 -1.11 10.33
N VAL A 33 12.34 -0.72 9.14
CA VAL A 33 11.81 0.62 8.88
C VAL A 33 10.62 0.94 9.79
N ILE A 34 9.72 -0.02 10.02
CA ILE A 34 8.58 0.17 10.92
C ILE A 34 9.07 0.35 12.36
N LEU A 35 9.97 -0.51 12.84
CA LEU A 35 10.51 -0.39 14.21
C LEU A 35 11.21 0.95 14.42
N TRP A 36 12.01 1.38 13.44
CA TRP A 36 12.68 2.67 13.47
C TRP A 36 11.67 3.83 13.43
N GLY A 37 10.67 3.76 12.56
CA GLY A 37 9.64 4.79 12.46
C GLY A 37 8.82 4.93 13.75
N VAL A 38 8.52 3.83 14.45
CA VAL A 38 7.89 3.88 15.77
C VAL A 38 8.79 4.58 16.78
N ALA A 39 10.09 4.24 16.82
CA ALA A 39 11.05 4.91 17.69
C ALA A 39 11.17 6.41 17.37
N ASP A 40 11.16 6.78 16.08
CA ASP A 40 11.21 8.16 15.61
C ASP A 40 9.97 8.95 16.08
N VAL A 41 8.77 8.39 15.97
CA VAL A 41 7.54 8.98 16.50
C VAL A 41 7.64 9.23 18.01
N PHE A 42 8.18 8.27 18.77
CA PHE A 42 8.41 8.46 20.21
C PHE A 42 9.41 9.59 20.49
N LEU A 43 10.49 9.70 19.70
CA LEU A 43 11.48 10.74 19.84
C LEU A 43 10.90 12.13 19.54
N VAL A 44 10.14 12.27 18.44
CA VAL A 44 9.46 13.52 18.08
C VAL A 44 8.53 13.96 19.19
N LEU A 45 7.64 13.07 19.66
CA LEU A 45 6.73 13.37 20.76
C LEU A 45 7.48 13.78 22.04
N TYR A 46 8.58 13.10 22.36
CA TYR A 46 9.37 13.40 23.54
C TYR A 46 10.07 14.77 23.47
N GLN A 47 10.59 15.11 22.29
CA GLN A 47 11.22 16.41 22.04
C GLN A 47 10.19 17.53 22.14
N ASP A 48 9.02 17.35 21.52
CA ASP A 48 7.95 18.36 21.51
C ASP A 48 7.39 18.62 22.91
N LEU A 49 7.21 17.58 23.74
CA LEU A 49 6.74 17.74 25.12
C LEU A 49 7.73 18.47 26.03
N LYS A 50 9.04 18.39 25.72
CA LYS A 50 10.11 19.05 26.47
C LYS A 50 10.44 20.45 25.98
N ALA A 51 10.00 20.81 24.78
CA ALA A 51 10.20 22.15 24.23
C ALA A 51 9.38 23.18 25.05
N PRO A 52 9.87 24.42 25.24
CA PRO A 52 9.10 25.49 25.88
C PRO A 52 7.98 25.99 24.94
N PRO A 53 6.73 26.22 25.38
CA PRO A 53 6.13 25.96 26.70
C PRO A 53 5.92 24.46 26.96
N VAL A 54 6.50 23.97 28.06
CA VAL A 54 6.52 22.55 28.39
C VAL A 54 5.10 22.01 28.56
N PHE A 55 4.84 20.80 28.06
CA PHE A 55 3.53 20.13 28.05
C PHE A 55 2.42 20.79 27.22
N MET A 56 2.74 21.73 26.33
CA MET A 56 1.78 22.33 25.41
C MET A 56 2.12 21.96 23.97
N LEU A 57 1.25 21.17 23.32
CA LEU A 57 1.35 20.88 21.89
C LEU A 57 0.52 21.88 21.10
N ASN A 58 1.14 22.57 20.16
CA ASN A 58 0.43 23.44 19.25
C ASN A 58 -0.10 22.66 18.03
N ILE A 59 -0.96 23.29 17.24
CA ILE A 59 -1.54 22.66 16.04
C ILE A 59 -0.46 22.16 15.07
N ASN A 60 0.66 22.90 14.92
CA ASN A 60 1.75 22.53 14.03
C ASN A 60 2.47 21.27 14.51
N ASP A 61 2.68 21.12 15.82
CA ASP A 61 3.36 19.98 16.43
C ASP A 61 2.49 18.72 16.30
N ILE A 62 1.17 18.87 16.50
CA ILE A 62 0.19 17.79 16.26
C ILE A 62 0.20 17.34 14.80
N LEU A 63 0.22 18.28 13.85
CA LEU A 63 0.28 17.96 12.41
C LEU A 63 1.60 17.27 12.04
N ALA A 64 2.73 17.69 12.63
CA ALA A 64 4.02 17.03 12.44
C ALA A 64 4.00 15.59 12.96
N LEU A 65 3.44 15.38 14.15
CA LEU A 65 3.28 14.06 14.75
C LEU A 65 2.37 13.15 13.90
N PHE A 66 1.25 13.67 13.38
CA PHE A 66 0.44 12.94 12.41
C PHE A 66 1.20 12.60 11.14
N GLY A 67 2.07 13.49 10.65
CA GLY A 67 2.98 13.19 9.55
C GLY A 67 3.89 11.98 9.83
N ALA A 68 4.47 11.91 11.03
CA ALA A 68 5.29 10.80 11.48
C ALA A 68 4.48 9.49 11.63
N PHE A 69 3.29 9.54 12.23
CA PHE A 69 2.37 8.40 12.27
C PHE A 69 2.00 7.90 10.88
N MET A 70 1.75 8.81 9.93
CA MET A 70 1.43 8.45 8.54
C MET A 70 2.57 7.70 7.87
N ALA A 71 3.82 8.13 8.09
CA ALA A 71 4.98 7.43 7.55
C ALA A 71 5.06 5.98 8.06
N VAL A 72 4.82 5.76 9.36
CA VAL A 72 4.79 4.41 9.97
C VAL A 72 3.65 3.58 9.38
N LEU A 73 2.45 4.14 9.26
CA LEU A 73 1.31 3.38 8.75
C LEU A 73 1.48 2.98 7.28
N ILE A 74 2.06 3.86 6.45
CA ILE A 74 2.42 3.55 5.06
C ILE A 74 3.41 2.38 5.01
N ALA A 75 4.40 2.37 5.90
CA ALA A 75 5.37 1.27 5.97
C ALA A 75 4.70 -0.07 6.34
N ILE A 76 3.76 -0.05 7.29
CA ILE A 76 2.97 -1.24 7.68
C ILE A 76 2.14 -1.75 6.50
N GLU A 77 1.47 -0.85 5.77
CA GLU A 77 0.63 -1.21 4.62
C GLU A 77 1.44 -1.84 3.49
N ILE A 78 2.62 -1.28 3.20
CA ILE A 78 3.56 -1.85 2.23
C ILE A 78 4.04 -3.24 2.69
N LEU A 79 4.38 -3.42 3.97
CA LEU A 79 4.80 -4.71 4.51
C LEU A 79 3.68 -5.77 4.36
N ILE A 80 2.43 -5.42 4.66
CA ILE A 80 1.29 -6.34 4.48
C ILE A 80 1.16 -6.76 3.01
N ASN A 81 1.26 -5.83 2.07
CA ASN A 81 1.22 -6.14 0.64
C ASN A 81 2.37 -7.07 0.21
N ILE A 82 3.58 -6.88 0.78
CA ILE A 82 4.73 -7.76 0.56
C ILE A 82 4.50 -9.17 1.14
N ILE A 83 3.95 -9.27 2.34
CA ILE A 83 3.66 -10.56 2.98
C ILE A 83 2.61 -11.34 2.18
N ILE A 84 1.58 -10.66 1.68
CA ILE A 84 0.56 -11.28 0.83
C ILE A 84 1.20 -11.83 -0.46
N TYR A 85 2.12 -11.09 -1.07
CA TYR A 85 2.87 -11.59 -2.21
C TYR A 85 3.69 -12.84 -1.88
N LEU A 86 4.39 -12.86 -0.73
CA LEU A 86 5.18 -14.01 -0.28
C LEU A 86 4.33 -15.25 0.06
N ARG A 87 3.06 -15.06 0.40
CA ARG A 87 2.15 -16.13 0.79
C ARG A 87 1.52 -16.82 -0.42
N ASP A 88 1.05 -16.01 -1.37
CA ASP A 88 0.18 -16.49 -2.45
C ASP A 88 0.85 -16.48 -3.83
N ASP A 89 2.14 -16.11 -3.92
CA ASP A 89 2.95 -15.98 -5.15
C ASP A 89 2.29 -15.15 -6.27
N VAL A 90 1.31 -14.32 -5.90
CA VAL A 90 0.49 -13.53 -6.81
C VAL A 90 0.32 -12.12 -6.24
N ILE A 91 0.53 -11.12 -7.10
CA ILE A 91 0.25 -9.72 -6.76
C ILE A 91 -1.26 -9.53 -6.76
N HIS A 92 -1.84 -9.41 -5.57
CA HIS A 92 -3.25 -9.11 -5.37
C HIS A 92 -3.53 -7.64 -5.68
N VAL A 93 -3.67 -7.32 -6.97
CA VAL A 93 -3.85 -5.94 -7.46
C VAL A 93 -5.01 -5.24 -6.74
N LYS A 94 -6.11 -5.94 -6.43
CA LYS A 94 -7.23 -5.36 -5.68
C LYS A 94 -6.83 -4.88 -4.28
N ILE A 95 -6.04 -5.67 -3.55
CA ILE A 95 -5.60 -5.33 -2.20
C ILE A 95 -4.61 -4.16 -2.26
N VAL A 96 -3.69 -4.18 -3.23
CA VAL A 96 -2.73 -3.09 -3.44
C VAL A 96 -3.44 -1.77 -3.80
N MET A 97 -4.43 -1.81 -4.68
CA MET A 97 -5.20 -0.62 -5.04
C MET A 97 -6.06 -0.11 -3.87
N ALA A 98 -6.67 -1.01 -3.10
CA ALA A 98 -7.45 -0.64 -1.92
C ALA A 98 -6.58 0.00 -0.84
N THR A 99 -5.39 -0.57 -0.57
CA THR A 99 -4.42 0.00 0.37
C THR A 99 -3.90 1.36 -0.08
N ALA A 100 -3.67 1.56 -1.39
CA ALA A 100 -3.25 2.85 -1.91
C ALA A 100 -4.36 3.92 -1.78
N LEU A 101 -5.63 3.59 -2.08
CA LEU A 101 -6.76 4.49 -1.87
C LEU A 101 -6.94 4.82 -0.38
N MET A 102 -6.81 3.84 0.51
CA MET A 102 -6.86 4.03 1.96
C MET A 102 -5.75 4.95 2.47
N ALA A 103 -4.51 4.78 1.98
CA ALA A 103 -3.37 5.60 2.36
C ALA A 103 -3.55 7.07 1.92
N ILE A 104 -4.04 7.30 0.69
CA ILE A 104 -4.33 8.66 0.21
C ILE A 104 -5.46 9.29 1.02
N ALA A 105 -6.54 8.57 1.28
CA ALA A 105 -7.64 9.06 2.12
C ALA A 105 -7.13 9.49 3.50
N ARG A 106 -6.28 8.68 4.13
CA ARG A 106 -5.69 9.01 5.43
C ARG A 106 -4.73 10.21 5.37
N LYS A 107 -3.99 10.39 4.26
CA LYS A 107 -3.14 11.57 4.02
C LYS A 107 -3.97 12.86 3.85
N VAL A 108 -5.09 12.78 3.15
CA VAL A 108 -6.00 13.92 2.93
C VAL A 108 -6.65 14.40 4.24
N ILE A 109 -6.97 13.49 5.17
CA ILE A 109 -7.54 13.85 6.48
C ILE A 109 -6.59 14.74 7.31
N ILE A 110 -5.27 14.52 7.18
CA ILE A 110 -4.23 15.22 7.97
C ILE A 110 -3.74 16.49 7.26
N MET A 111 -4.26 16.78 6.07
CA MET A 111 -3.81 17.86 5.22
C MET A 111 -4.11 19.25 5.83
N ASP A 112 -3.11 20.13 5.90
CA ASP A 112 -3.27 21.53 6.34
C ASP A 112 -3.60 22.45 5.16
N PHE A 113 -4.90 22.68 4.94
CA PHE A 113 -5.39 23.54 3.86
C PHE A 113 -4.92 25.00 3.95
N SER A 114 -4.36 25.45 5.08
CA SER A 114 -3.81 26.81 5.21
C SER A 114 -2.47 26.98 4.50
N LYS A 115 -1.74 25.88 4.24
CA LYS A 115 -0.40 25.87 3.64
C LYS A 115 -0.39 25.39 2.20
N ILE A 116 -1.56 25.10 1.63
CA ILE A 116 -1.69 24.33 0.39
C ILE A 116 -2.49 25.14 -0.62
N THR A 117 -2.01 25.18 -1.85
CA THR A 117 -2.71 25.89 -2.92
C THR A 117 -3.95 25.10 -3.38
N PRO A 118 -5.03 25.80 -3.81
CA PRO A 118 -6.20 25.13 -4.38
C PRO A 118 -5.86 24.18 -5.53
N ASP A 119 -4.86 24.53 -6.35
CA ASP A 119 -4.39 23.70 -7.46
C ASP A 119 -3.85 22.34 -7.00
N TYR A 120 -3.16 22.30 -5.86
CA TYR A 120 -2.68 21.04 -5.29
C TYR A 120 -3.84 20.15 -4.83
N VAL A 121 -4.88 20.74 -4.23
CA VAL A 121 -6.09 20.01 -3.80
C VAL A 121 -6.81 19.42 -5.02
N LEU A 122 -6.94 20.18 -6.11
CA LEU A 122 -7.52 19.69 -7.36
C LEU A 122 -6.68 18.57 -7.98
N ALA A 123 -5.35 18.68 -7.96
CA ALA A 123 -4.46 17.63 -8.44
C ALA A 123 -4.63 16.32 -7.64
N VAL A 124 -4.68 16.40 -6.31
CA VAL A 124 -4.93 15.23 -5.44
C VAL A 124 -6.30 14.63 -5.71
N ALA A 125 -7.34 15.46 -5.87
CA ALA A 125 -8.68 14.98 -6.21
C ALA A 125 -8.71 14.23 -7.56
N ALA A 126 -8.00 14.75 -8.58
CA ALA A 126 -7.89 14.10 -9.88
C ALA A 126 -7.19 12.72 -9.78
N VAL A 127 -6.11 12.62 -9.01
CA VAL A 127 -5.41 11.33 -8.75
C VAL A 127 -6.32 10.35 -8.03
N VAL A 128 -7.03 10.79 -6.98
CA VAL A 128 -7.97 9.95 -6.23
C VAL A 128 -9.09 9.45 -7.13
N LEU A 129 -9.66 10.29 -7.99
CA LEU A 129 -10.68 9.90 -8.95
C LEU A 129 -10.16 8.88 -9.95
N ALA A 130 -8.98 9.12 -10.54
CA ALA A 130 -8.37 8.18 -11.49
C ALA A 130 -8.11 6.81 -10.86
N MET A 131 -7.59 6.77 -9.63
CA MET A 131 -7.36 5.53 -8.88
C MET A 131 -8.67 4.83 -8.50
N SER A 132 -9.70 5.59 -8.11
CA SER A 132 -11.02 5.04 -7.76
C SER A 132 -11.69 4.38 -8.96
N VAL A 133 -11.63 5.01 -10.13
CA VAL A 133 -12.12 4.42 -11.40
C VAL A 133 -11.32 3.16 -11.74
N GLY A 134 -9.99 3.20 -11.62
CA GLY A 134 -9.15 2.02 -11.83
C GLY A 134 -9.53 0.85 -10.90
N TYR A 135 -9.75 1.14 -9.61
CA TYR A 135 -10.16 0.13 -8.63
C TYR A 135 -11.53 -0.46 -8.98
N TRP A 136 -12.51 0.38 -9.34
CA TRP A 136 -13.83 -0.08 -9.77
C TRP A 136 -13.72 -1.02 -10.98
N LEU A 137 -12.97 -0.66 -12.02
CA LEU A 137 -12.79 -1.50 -13.20
C LEU A 137 -12.12 -2.85 -12.85
N ALA A 138 -11.10 -2.84 -11.99
CA ALA A 138 -10.43 -4.05 -11.53
C ALA A 138 -11.39 -4.99 -10.78
N VAL A 139 -12.30 -4.43 -9.96
CA VAL A 139 -13.31 -5.20 -9.22
C VAL A 139 -14.37 -5.78 -10.16
N ILE A 140 -14.92 -5.00 -11.11
CA ILE A 140 -15.94 -5.50 -12.06
C ILE A 140 -15.40 -6.65 -12.92
N LYS A 141 -14.18 -6.52 -13.45
CA LYS A 141 -13.61 -7.52 -14.37
C LYS A 141 -13.49 -8.88 -13.71
N ASP A 142 -13.18 -8.90 -12.41
CA ASP A 142 -13.04 -10.12 -11.66
C ASP A 142 -14.39 -10.77 -11.31
N ASP A 143 -15.41 -9.97 -10.96
CA ASP A 143 -16.79 -10.47 -10.75
C ASP A 143 -17.37 -11.12 -12.01
N LYS A 144 -17.09 -10.56 -13.19
CA LYS A 144 -17.49 -11.18 -14.48
C LYS A 144 -16.80 -12.53 -14.73
N LYS A 145 -15.51 -12.69 -14.39
CA LYS A 145 -14.80 -13.97 -14.54
C LYS A 145 -15.42 -15.07 -13.67
N GLY A 146 -15.76 -14.75 -12.42
CA GLY A 146 -16.42 -15.70 -11.50
C GLY A 146 -17.78 -16.19 -12.02
N LYS A 147 -18.59 -15.28 -12.58
CA LYS A 147 -19.89 -15.61 -13.16
C LYS A 147 -19.81 -16.49 -14.42
N ILE A 148 -18.83 -16.24 -15.30
CA ILE A 148 -18.63 -17.05 -16.52
C ILE A 148 -18.22 -18.48 -16.16
N HIS A 149 -17.31 -18.65 -15.20
CA HIS A 149 -16.84 -19.97 -14.77
C HIS A 149 -17.98 -20.80 -14.14
N TYR A 150 -18.84 -20.18 -13.33
CA TYR A 150 -20.01 -20.86 -12.74
C TYR A 150 -21.04 -21.29 -13.79
N GLN A 151 -21.31 -20.45 -14.80
CA GLN A 151 -22.26 -20.79 -15.86
C GLN A 151 -21.75 -21.89 -16.79
N GLN A 152 -20.44 -21.95 -17.06
CA GLN A 152 -19.84 -23.04 -17.84
C GLN A 152 -19.91 -24.38 -17.09
N LYS A 153 -19.61 -24.38 -15.78
CA LYS A 153 -19.69 -25.60 -14.96
C LYS A 153 -21.13 -26.15 -14.88
N ARG A 154 -22.14 -25.29 -14.67
CA ARG A 154 -23.55 -25.72 -14.71
C ARG A 154 -24.04 -26.18 -16.09
N ARG A 155 -23.40 -25.75 -17.17
CA ARG A 155 -23.71 -26.21 -18.54
C ARG A 155 -23.06 -27.55 -18.87
N GLN A 156 -21.97 -27.92 -18.20
CA GLN A 156 -21.32 -29.22 -18.34
C GLN A 156 -21.98 -30.29 -17.43
N GLU A 157 -22.66 -29.87 -16.36
CA GLU A 157 -23.41 -30.73 -15.45
C GLU A 157 -24.86 -31.00 -15.92
N ARG A 158 -25.24 -30.58 -17.13
CA ARG A 158 -26.54 -30.86 -17.78
C ARG A 158 -26.32 -31.63 -19.07
#